data_AF-A0A3R7V2F3-F1
#
_entry.id   AF-A0A3R7V2F3-F1
#
_cell.length_a   1.000
_cell.length_b   1.000
_cell.length_c   1.000
_cell.angle_alpha   90.00
_cell.angle_beta   90.00
_cell.angle_gamma   90.00
#
_symmetry.space_group_name_H-M   'P 1'
#
loop_
_entity.id
_entity.type
_entity.pdbx_description
1 polymer ?
#
loop_
_entity_poly.entity_id
_entity_poly.type
_entity_poly.pdbx_seq_one_letter_code
_entity_poly.pdbx_strand_id
1 'polypeptide(L)'
;MSSRPPSAAQAKDDAEQAAADDAVAAAFGQLAGMEPTATPDGPPSGSPGGPPKGPSGPPSGPPTGPPTGPPSGPPAATPEPEPEPEPEPEPEPEPEPEPEPEPEPEPEPEVPLASAPADLNAEEPPAPPPLAVDAEVRRLRGALSTAQATIEALEEPQVPPAVLEDIVVPQHVVADFARMGRWLVHEDLGRATMGGMAMLHPDVQGAVVSTRMLTMMPRIDERSLVAGRLGMGAPRGARDDWRLLEVLLASVSMATGGPAAVIHAHGPYTTAMSCEKDLIVLQPIDAIGKKHIGRIIIVEPDDQDQDAFLRQAVEALQQGGMRCVVVRGHGAYAVGADLTQAWSNASMVEHSMRVAMLARQANLKT
;
A
#
# COMPACT_ATOMS: atom_id res chain seq x y z
N MET A 1 17.20 53.75 -20.42
CA MET A 1 17.10 52.27 -20.45
C MET A 1 15.68 51.93 -20.83
N SER A 2 15.46 51.49 -22.07
CA SER A 2 14.13 51.18 -22.61
C SER A 2 13.79 49.74 -22.22
N SER A 3 12.74 49.55 -21.41
CA SER A 3 12.25 48.23 -21.01
C SER A 3 11.53 47.58 -22.18
N ARG A 4 11.98 46.39 -22.56
CA ARG A 4 11.37 45.57 -23.61
C ARG A 4 10.00 45.08 -23.11
N PRO A 5 8.94 45.16 -23.91
CA PRO A 5 7.62 44.67 -23.50
C PRO A 5 7.66 43.13 -23.30
N PRO A 6 6.86 42.59 -22.37
CA PRO A 6 6.83 41.17 -22.08
C PRO A 6 6.41 40.36 -23.30
N SER A 7 6.97 39.16 -23.43
CA SER A 7 6.66 38.26 -24.54
C SER A 7 5.20 37.76 -24.44
N ALA A 8 4.58 37.46 -25.57
CA ALA A 8 3.19 37.00 -25.63
C ALA A 8 2.90 35.72 -24.81
N ALA A 9 3.93 34.94 -24.48
CA ALA A 9 3.82 33.79 -23.59
C ALA A 9 3.66 34.21 -22.12
N GLN A 10 4.45 35.19 -21.66
CA GLN A 10 4.36 35.70 -20.29
C GLN A 10 3.03 36.43 -20.03
N ALA A 11 2.52 37.14 -21.03
CA ALA A 11 1.21 37.79 -20.92
C ALA A 11 0.04 36.78 -20.83
N LYS A 12 0.22 35.55 -21.31
CA LYS A 12 -0.79 34.50 -21.25
C LYS A 12 -0.75 33.78 -19.90
N ASP A 13 0.45 33.49 -19.39
CA ASP A 13 0.63 32.87 -18.08
C ASP A 13 0.16 33.81 -16.95
N ASP A 14 0.44 35.12 -17.05
CA ASP A 14 -0.04 36.11 -16.08
C ASP A 14 -1.57 36.25 -16.12
N ALA A 15 -2.20 36.05 -17.28
CA ALA A 15 -3.66 36.08 -17.43
C ALA A 15 -4.33 34.81 -16.88
N GLU A 16 -3.71 33.63 -17.05
CA GLU A 16 -4.18 32.37 -16.45
C GLU A 16 -4.04 32.38 -14.93
N GLN A 17 -2.95 32.95 -14.40
CA GLN A 17 -2.74 33.12 -12.96
C GLN A 17 -3.76 34.07 -12.34
N ALA A 18 -4.06 35.20 -13.01
CA ALA A 18 -5.09 36.14 -12.56
C ALA A 18 -6.50 35.55 -12.59
N ALA A 19 -6.81 34.70 -13.58
CA ALA A 19 -8.09 34.00 -13.66
C ALA A 19 -8.23 32.91 -12.58
N ALA A 20 -7.13 32.25 -12.22
CA ALA A 20 -7.12 31.28 -11.12
C ALA A 20 -7.34 31.95 -9.76
N ASP A 21 -6.74 33.11 -9.52
CA ASP A 21 -6.92 33.85 -8.27
C ASP A 21 -8.34 34.42 -8.12
N ASP A 22 -8.97 34.86 -9.22
CA ASP A 22 -10.37 35.32 -9.24
C ASP A 22 -11.37 34.17 -8.98
N ALA A 23 -11.08 32.97 -9.50
CA ALA A 23 -11.87 31.78 -9.23
C ALA A 23 -11.79 31.33 -7.76
N VAL A 24 -10.63 31.49 -7.11
CA VAL A 24 -10.46 31.20 -5.67
C VAL A 24 -11.17 32.25 -4.80
N ALA A 25 -11.14 33.52 -5.20
CA ALA A 25 -11.89 34.59 -4.51
C ALA A 25 -13.42 34.40 -4.64
N ALA A 26 -13.91 33.97 -5.80
CA ALA A 26 -15.33 33.67 -6.01
C ALA A 26 -15.80 32.46 -5.17
N ALA A 27 -14.96 31.45 -4.98
CA ALA A 27 -15.28 30.26 -4.18
C ALA A 27 -15.36 30.56 -2.66
N PHE A 28 -14.56 31.50 -2.14
CA PHE A 28 -14.63 31.92 -0.74
C PHE A 28 -15.73 32.96 -0.44
N GLY A 29 -16.24 33.65 -1.47
CA GLY A 29 -17.35 34.62 -1.33
C GLY A 29 -18.73 34.00 -1.08
N GLN A 30 -18.92 32.70 -1.36
CA GLN A 30 -20.23 32.03 -1.25
C GLN A 30 -20.59 31.53 0.17
N LEU A 31 -19.77 31.79 1.20
CA LEU A 31 -20.05 31.41 2.59
C LEU A 31 -20.36 32.59 3.53
N ALA A 32 -20.48 33.82 3.02
CA ALA A 32 -20.70 35.03 3.82
C ALA A 32 -22.08 35.68 3.59
N GLY A 33 -23.16 34.88 3.55
CA GLY A 33 -24.50 35.34 3.16
C GLY A 33 -25.65 34.93 4.08
N MET A 34 -25.45 34.83 5.39
CA MET A 34 -26.55 34.68 6.36
C MET A 34 -26.44 35.75 7.45
N GLU A 35 -27.24 36.81 7.30
CA GLU A 35 -27.37 37.89 8.28
C GLU A 35 -28.15 37.46 9.55
N PRO A 36 -27.86 38.07 10.71
CA PRO A 36 -28.59 37.87 11.96
C PRO A 36 -29.76 38.86 12.11
N THR A 37 -30.95 38.36 12.41
CA THR A 37 -32.14 39.19 12.68
C THR A 37 -32.23 39.62 14.15
N ALA A 38 -32.11 40.93 14.35
CA ALA A 38 -32.79 41.83 15.29
C ALA A 38 -33.01 41.44 16.78
N THR A 39 -32.44 42.29 17.65
CA THR A 39 -32.80 42.50 19.06
C THR A 39 -34.14 43.24 19.23
N PRO A 40 -34.84 43.02 20.36
CA PRO A 40 -35.58 44.10 21.00
C PRO A 40 -35.18 44.33 22.48
N ASP A 41 -35.23 45.60 22.87
CA ASP A 41 -34.96 46.19 24.19
C ASP A 41 -35.89 45.71 25.33
N GLY A 42 -35.35 45.64 26.56
CA GLY A 42 -36.07 45.94 27.82
C GLY A 42 -36.38 44.78 28.80
N PRO A 43 -36.20 44.95 30.14
CA PRO A 43 -36.13 43.85 31.14
C PRO A 43 -37.48 43.63 31.90
N PRO A 44 -37.73 42.52 32.66
CA PRO A 44 -37.13 42.32 33.99
C PRO A 44 -36.94 40.86 34.50
N SER A 45 -36.06 40.76 35.50
CA SER A 45 -36.01 39.87 36.68
C SER A 45 -36.69 38.48 36.66
N GLY A 46 -35.89 37.44 36.91
CA GLY A 46 -36.35 36.16 37.45
C GLY A 46 -35.23 35.12 37.52
N SER A 47 -34.74 34.81 38.72
CA SER A 47 -33.74 33.75 38.98
C SER A 47 -34.36 32.35 38.77
N PRO A 48 -33.61 31.39 38.22
CA PRO A 48 -33.35 30.12 38.92
C PRO A 48 -31.90 29.64 38.64
N GLY A 49 -31.21 28.81 39.41
CA GLY A 49 -31.59 27.64 40.22
C GLY A 49 -30.49 26.59 39.95
N GLY A 50 -29.79 26.14 41.01
CA GLY A 50 -28.50 25.44 40.94
C GLY A 50 -28.51 23.99 40.36
N PRO A 51 -27.32 23.36 40.27
CA PRO A 51 -27.06 22.17 39.47
C PRO A 51 -27.52 20.85 40.14
N PRO A 52 -27.79 19.79 39.36
CA PRO A 52 -28.32 18.54 39.89
C PRO A 52 -27.24 17.67 40.55
N LYS A 53 -27.61 17.05 41.68
CA LYS A 53 -26.84 16.02 42.40
C LYS A 53 -27.21 14.64 41.85
N GLY A 54 -26.21 13.80 41.61
CA GLY A 54 -26.39 12.38 41.32
C GLY A 54 -26.81 11.56 42.56
N PRO A 55 -27.28 10.31 42.38
CA PRO A 55 -27.47 9.40 43.49
C PRO A 55 -26.38 8.31 43.56
N SER A 56 -26.01 7.99 44.80
CA SER A 56 -25.10 6.96 45.25
C SER A 56 -25.87 5.94 46.12
N GLY A 57 -25.60 4.63 45.97
CA GLY A 57 -25.85 3.61 47.01
C GLY A 57 -26.51 2.30 46.53
N PRO A 58 -26.04 1.11 46.98
CA PRO A 58 -26.46 -0.21 46.48
C PRO A 58 -27.67 -0.78 47.27
N PRO A 59 -28.44 -1.74 46.72
CA PRO A 59 -29.49 -2.41 47.47
C PRO A 59 -28.99 -3.67 48.22
N SER A 60 -29.59 -3.85 49.40
CA SER A 60 -29.34 -4.89 50.39
C SER A 60 -30.36 -6.04 50.27
N GLY A 61 -29.91 -7.29 50.48
CA GLY A 61 -30.70 -8.39 51.08
C GLY A 61 -31.56 -9.27 50.16
N PRO A 62 -31.70 -10.60 50.46
CA PRO A 62 -32.52 -11.52 49.68
C PRO A 62 -34.00 -11.51 50.13
N PRO A 63 -34.98 -11.76 49.25
CA PRO A 63 -36.36 -11.93 49.66
C PRO A 63 -36.60 -13.33 50.27
N THR A 64 -37.16 -13.33 51.48
CA THR A 64 -37.72 -14.49 52.17
C THR A 64 -39.19 -14.67 51.80
N GLY A 65 -39.59 -15.87 51.34
CA GLY A 65 -41.01 -16.31 51.32
C GLY A 65 -41.42 -17.12 50.09
N PRO A 66 -42.11 -18.27 50.23
CA PRO A 66 -42.53 -19.10 49.11
C PRO A 66 -43.84 -18.60 48.47
N PRO A 67 -44.00 -18.67 47.13
CA PRO A 67 -45.29 -18.46 46.50
C PRO A 67 -46.21 -19.68 46.72
N THR A 68 -47.35 -19.43 47.36
CA THR A 68 -48.48 -20.36 47.44
C THR A 68 -49.40 -20.16 46.23
N GLY A 69 -49.51 -21.15 45.36
CA GLY A 69 -50.53 -21.20 44.31
C GLY A 69 -50.33 -22.35 43.32
N PRO A 70 -51.36 -23.17 43.01
CA PRO A 70 -51.23 -24.27 42.05
C PRO A 70 -51.21 -23.75 40.60
N PRO A 71 -50.48 -24.39 39.67
CA PRO A 71 -50.53 -24.04 38.25
C PRO A 71 -51.83 -24.55 37.62
N SER A 72 -52.61 -23.64 37.06
CA SER A 72 -53.77 -23.94 36.22
C SER A 72 -53.42 -23.72 34.75
N GLY A 73 -53.66 -24.74 33.92
CA GLY A 73 -53.95 -24.58 32.48
C GLY A 73 -52.82 -24.98 31.52
N PRO A 74 -53.14 -25.70 30.41
CA PRO A 74 -52.18 -26.06 29.38
C PRO A 74 -51.76 -24.81 28.56
N PRO A 75 -50.54 -24.79 27.99
CA PRO A 75 -50.08 -23.66 27.19
C PRO A 75 -50.92 -23.54 25.91
N ALA A 76 -51.42 -22.32 25.66
CA ALA A 76 -51.98 -21.94 24.38
C ALA A 76 -50.88 -22.00 23.30
N ALA A 77 -51.15 -22.71 22.22
CA ALA A 77 -50.29 -22.74 21.04
C ALA A 77 -50.23 -21.33 20.43
N THR A 78 -49.04 -20.74 20.43
CA THR A 78 -48.67 -19.63 19.55
C THR A 78 -48.70 -20.13 18.10
N PRO A 79 -49.27 -19.38 17.14
CA PRO A 79 -49.13 -19.73 15.72
C PRO A 79 -47.66 -19.55 15.31
N GLU A 80 -47.11 -20.56 14.63
CA GLU A 80 -45.82 -20.45 13.94
C GLU A 80 -45.92 -19.35 12.86
N PRO A 81 -44.89 -18.51 12.67
CA PRO A 81 -44.86 -17.58 11.55
C PRO A 81 -44.81 -18.35 10.22
N GLU A 82 -45.64 -17.94 9.26
CA GLU A 82 -45.60 -18.45 7.89
C GLU A 82 -44.20 -18.20 7.28
N PRO A 83 -43.67 -19.15 6.48
CA PRO A 83 -42.37 -18.98 5.84
C PRO A 83 -42.40 -17.82 4.84
N GLU A 84 -41.43 -16.92 4.93
CA GLU A 84 -41.18 -15.91 3.91
C GLU A 84 -40.93 -16.59 2.56
N PRO A 85 -41.44 -16.04 1.43
CA PRO A 85 -41.22 -16.62 0.12
C PRO A 85 -39.72 -16.61 -0.20
N GLU A 86 -39.22 -17.77 -0.63
CA GLU A 86 -37.85 -17.91 -1.13
C GLU A 86 -37.61 -16.89 -2.27
N PRO A 87 -36.46 -16.19 -2.28
CA PRO A 87 -36.13 -15.28 -3.38
C PRO A 87 -36.09 -16.08 -4.69
N GLU A 88 -36.80 -15.59 -5.70
CA GLU A 88 -36.73 -16.15 -7.06
C GLU A 88 -35.26 -16.16 -7.52
N PRO A 89 -34.79 -17.25 -8.16
CA PRO A 89 -33.42 -17.34 -8.63
C PRO A 89 -33.15 -16.20 -9.61
N GLU A 90 -32.10 -15.42 -9.32
CA GLU A 90 -31.57 -14.45 -10.27
C GLU A 90 -31.26 -15.18 -11.60
N PRO A 91 -31.63 -14.61 -12.75
CA PRO A 91 -31.35 -15.23 -14.03
C PRO A 91 -29.85 -15.47 -14.18
N GLU A 92 -29.48 -16.71 -14.49
CA GLU A 92 -28.10 -17.06 -14.80
C GLU A 92 -27.57 -16.10 -15.88
N PRO A 93 -26.36 -15.54 -15.69
CA PRO A 93 -25.76 -14.69 -16.71
C PRO A 93 -25.66 -15.48 -18.02
N GLU A 94 -26.24 -14.92 -19.08
CA GLU A 94 -26.08 -15.48 -20.42
C GLU A 94 -24.59 -15.66 -20.71
N PRO A 95 -24.18 -16.80 -21.31
CA PRO A 95 -22.79 -17.04 -21.62
C PRO A 95 -22.26 -15.89 -22.47
N GLU A 96 -21.17 -15.26 -22.01
CA GLU A 96 -20.44 -14.30 -22.82
C GLU A 96 -20.12 -14.95 -24.18
N PRO A 97 -20.36 -14.26 -25.30
CA PRO A 97 -20.06 -14.81 -26.61
C PRO A 97 -18.60 -15.21 -26.65
N GLU A 98 -18.32 -16.46 -27.06
CA GLU A 98 -16.96 -16.92 -27.30
C GLU A 98 -16.25 -15.90 -28.20
N PRO A 99 -15.02 -15.49 -27.85
CA PRO A 99 -14.26 -14.57 -28.68
C PRO A 99 -14.17 -15.15 -30.09
N GLU A 100 -14.68 -14.41 -31.07
CA GLU A 100 -14.52 -14.78 -32.48
C GLU A 100 -13.04 -15.05 -32.73
N PRO A 101 -12.70 -16.14 -33.44
CA PRO A 101 -11.32 -16.46 -33.75
C PRO A 101 -10.68 -15.25 -34.42
N GLU A 102 -9.57 -14.78 -33.85
CA GLU A 102 -8.78 -13.71 -34.46
C GLU A 102 -8.52 -14.10 -35.93
N PRO A 103 -8.74 -13.18 -36.88
CA PRO A 103 -8.52 -13.46 -38.29
C PRO A 103 -7.08 -13.95 -38.47
N GLU A 104 -6.93 -15.11 -39.12
CA GLU A 104 -5.62 -15.59 -39.54
C GLU A 104 -4.89 -14.44 -40.26
N PRO A 105 -3.60 -14.20 -39.95
CA PRO A 105 -2.86 -13.13 -40.58
C PRO A 105 -2.95 -13.30 -42.10
N GLU A 106 -3.51 -12.30 -42.77
CA GLU A 106 -3.54 -12.26 -44.22
C GLU A 106 -2.10 -12.46 -44.73
N PRO A 107 -1.89 -13.32 -45.74
CA PRO A 107 -0.57 -13.51 -46.32
C PRO A 107 -0.06 -12.14 -46.77
N GLU A 108 1.13 -11.76 -46.27
CA GLU A 108 1.79 -10.53 -46.65
C GLU A 108 1.81 -10.43 -48.19
N PRO A 109 1.46 -9.26 -48.76
CA PRO A 109 1.46 -9.10 -50.20
C PRO A 109 2.88 -9.36 -50.73
N GLU A 110 3.01 -10.36 -51.60
CA GLU A 110 4.21 -10.56 -52.41
C GLU A 110 4.47 -9.28 -53.18
N VAL A 111 5.43 -8.48 -52.71
CA VAL A 111 5.91 -7.28 -53.39
C VAL A 111 6.40 -7.70 -54.79
N PRO A 112 5.74 -7.25 -55.88
CA PRO A 112 6.25 -7.49 -57.21
C PRO A 112 7.52 -6.64 -57.36
N LEU A 113 8.65 -7.32 -57.42
CA LEU A 113 9.92 -6.74 -57.87
C LEU A 113 9.80 -6.34 -59.34
N ALA A 114 9.31 -5.13 -59.62
CA ALA A 114 9.57 -4.31 -60.81
C ALA A 114 8.59 -3.11 -60.79
N SER A 115 8.97 -1.86 -61.02
CA SER A 115 10.20 -1.28 -61.57
C SER A 115 10.14 0.23 -61.30
N ALA A 116 11.04 0.74 -60.48
CA ALA A 116 11.43 2.15 -60.51
C ALA A 116 12.73 2.26 -61.33
N PRO A 117 12.95 3.36 -62.07
CA PRO A 117 13.98 3.45 -63.09
C PRO A 117 15.36 3.24 -62.49
N ALA A 118 16.15 2.42 -63.17
CA ALA A 118 17.47 2.04 -62.77
C ALA A 118 18.39 3.28 -62.70
N ASP A 119 18.61 3.79 -61.50
CA ASP A 119 19.82 4.53 -61.20
C ASP A 119 20.89 3.50 -60.81
N LEU A 120 21.58 2.98 -61.82
CA LEU A 120 22.57 1.90 -61.74
C LEU A 120 23.88 2.33 -61.05
N ASN A 121 23.84 3.20 -60.04
CA ASN A 121 25.06 3.66 -59.34
C ASN A 121 24.87 4.07 -57.88
N ALA A 122 23.84 3.60 -57.19
CA ALA A 122 23.89 3.57 -55.73
C ALA A 122 24.56 2.25 -55.30
N GLU A 123 25.83 2.33 -54.90
CA GLU A 123 26.50 1.24 -54.17
C GLU A 123 25.63 0.86 -52.98
N GLU A 124 25.04 -0.32 -53.05
CA GLU A 124 24.40 -0.97 -51.90
C GLU A 124 25.48 -1.06 -50.81
N PRO A 125 25.23 -0.55 -49.58
CA PRO A 125 26.24 -0.61 -48.53
C PRO A 125 26.62 -2.08 -48.35
N PRO A 126 27.93 -2.41 -48.31
CA PRO A 126 28.37 -3.79 -48.31
C PRO A 126 27.71 -4.52 -47.16
N ALA A 127 27.08 -5.67 -47.48
CA ALA A 127 26.47 -6.54 -46.48
C ALA A 127 27.45 -6.72 -45.30
N PRO A 128 26.98 -6.56 -44.06
CA PRO A 128 27.86 -6.66 -42.90
C PRO A 128 28.58 -8.00 -42.96
N PRO A 129 29.90 -8.04 -42.68
CA PRO A 129 30.67 -9.27 -42.78
C PRO A 129 30.00 -10.35 -41.93
N PRO A 130 29.99 -11.63 -42.35
CA PRO A 130 29.29 -12.70 -41.65
C PRO A 130 29.66 -12.79 -40.15
N LEU A 131 30.88 -12.41 -39.80
CA LEU A 131 31.36 -12.29 -38.42
C LEU A 131 30.59 -11.26 -37.56
N ALA A 132 30.08 -10.17 -38.15
CA ALA A 132 29.27 -9.17 -37.46
C ALA A 132 27.86 -9.68 -37.17
N VAL A 133 27.27 -10.45 -38.10
CA VAL A 133 25.98 -11.12 -37.89
C VAL A 133 26.12 -12.22 -36.85
N ASP A 134 27.20 -13.02 -36.90
CA ASP A 134 27.49 -14.05 -35.90
C ASP A 134 27.74 -13.47 -34.50
N ALA A 135 28.40 -12.31 -34.43
CA ALA A 135 28.59 -11.58 -33.17
C ALA A 135 27.26 -11.10 -32.60
N GLU A 136 26.38 -10.57 -33.44
CA GLU A 136 25.07 -10.08 -33.01
C GLU A 136 24.13 -11.22 -32.61
N VAL A 137 24.10 -12.35 -33.36
CA VAL A 137 23.36 -13.55 -32.96
C VAL A 137 23.86 -14.11 -31.63
N ARG A 138 25.18 -14.10 -31.39
CA ARG A 138 25.75 -14.50 -30.09
C ARG A 138 25.34 -13.55 -28.97
N ARG A 139 25.31 -12.25 -29.23
CA ARG A 139 24.85 -11.23 -28.28
C ARG A 139 23.37 -11.43 -27.94
N LEU A 140 22.51 -11.62 -28.95
CA LEU A 140 21.08 -11.85 -28.79
C LEU A 140 20.79 -13.17 -28.06
N ARG A 141 21.51 -14.25 -28.37
CA ARG A 141 21.38 -15.52 -27.62
C ARG A 141 21.84 -15.39 -26.17
N GLY A 142 22.90 -14.62 -25.90
CA GLY A 142 23.34 -14.31 -24.54
C GLY A 142 22.32 -13.46 -23.77
N ALA A 143 21.72 -12.47 -24.44
CA ALA A 143 20.66 -11.65 -23.88
C ALA A 143 19.39 -12.48 -23.61
N LEU A 144 18.99 -13.34 -24.54
CA LEU A 144 17.84 -14.24 -24.40
C LEU A 144 18.05 -15.26 -23.29
N SER A 145 19.23 -15.86 -23.17
CA SER A 145 19.52 -16.81 -22.09
C SER A 145 19.49 -16.13 -20.71
N THR A 146 19.99 -14.89 -20.61
CA THR A 146 19.89 -14.10 -19.38
C THR A 146 18.43 -13.76 -19.09
N ALA A 147 17.68 -13.30 -20.10
CA ALA A 147 16.26 -12.97 -19.96
C ALA A 147 15.43 -14.20 -19.55
N GLN A 148 15.68 -15.36 -20.16
CA GLN A 148 14.98 -16.61 -19.83
C GLN A 148 15.30 -17.07 -18.41
N ALA A 149 16.55 -16.96 -17.94
CA ALA A 149 16.88 -17.27 -16.56
C ALA A 149 16.21 -16.30 -15.56
N THR A 150 16.08 -15.03 -15.92
CA THR A 150 15.32 -14.04 -15.12
C THR A 150 13.82 -14.32 -15.15
N ILE A 151 13.27 -14.66 -16.31
CA ILE A 151 11.84 -14.99 -16.47
C ILE A 151 11.50 -16.27 -15.73
N GLU A 152 12.28 -17.35 -15.86
CA GLU A 152 12.06 -18.61 -15.14
C GLU A 152 12.24 -18.44 -13.63
N ALA A 153 13.14 -17.54 -13.21
CA ALA A 153 13.21 -17.12 -11.81
C ALA A 153 11.96 -16.34 -11.39
N LEU A 154 11.32 -15.56 -12.27
CA LEU A 154 10.13 -14.75 -11.95
C LEU A 154 8.79 -15.48 -12.19
N GLU A 155 8.77 -16.51 -13.03
CA GLU A 155 7.63 -17.35 -13.36
C GLU A 155 7.08 -18.05 -12.12
N GLU A 156 5.80 -18.33 -12.17
CA GLU A 156 4.97 -18.62 -11.01
C GLU A 156 4.95 -20.13 -10.74
N PRO A 157 5.67 -20.62 -9.71
CA PRO A 157 5.51 -22.00 -9.30
C PRO A 157 4.09 -22.14 -8.77
N GLN A 158 3.38 -23.20 -9.16
CA GLN A 158 2.08 -23.49 -8.56
C GLN A 158 2.30 -23.89 -7.08
N VAL A 159 2.20 -22.89 -6.20
CA VAL A 159 2.33 -23.07 -4.76
C VAL A 159 1.00 -23.55 -4.19
N PRO A 160 0.97 -24.57 -3.31
CA PRO A 160 -0.25 -24.98 -2.66
C PRO A 160 -0.72 -23.92 -1.64
N PRO A 161 -2.01 -23.91 -1.25
CA PRO A 161 -2.46 -23.11 -0.12
C PRO A 161 -1.75 -23.54 1.17
N ALA A 162 -1.45 -22.59 2.05
CA ALA A 162 -0.80 -22.86 3.33
C ALA A 162 -1.85 -23.05 4.43
N VAL A 163 -1.75 -24.13 5.20
CA VAL A 163 -2.57 -24.34 6.39
C VAL A 163 -1.72 -24.05 7.62
N LEU A 164 -1.99 -22.94 8.29
CA LEU A 164 -1.19 -22.38 9.37
C LEU A 164 -2.06 -22.30 10.63
N GLU A 165 -1.94 -23.28 11.50
CA GLU A 165 -2.78 -23.44 12.70
C GLU A 165 -4.28 -23.51 12.32
N ASP A 166 -5.09 -22.51 12.72
CA ASP A 166 -6.52 -22.37 12.40
C ASP A 166 -6.80 -21.48 11.17
N ILE A 167 -5.75 -21.01 10.48
CA ILE A 167 -5.85 -20.05 9.36
C ILE A 167 -5.41 -20.75 8.07
N VAL A 168 -6.28 -20.74 7.06
CA VAL A 168 -5.98 -21.23 5.71
C VAL A 168 -5.62 -20.05 4.82
N VAL A 169 -4.35 -19.94 4.46
CA VAL A 169 -3.86 -18.92 3.52
C VAL A 169 -4.08 -19.42 2.09
N PRO A 170 -4.85 -18.69 1.26
CA PRO A 170 -5.16 -19.13 -0.09
C PRO A 170 -3.92 -19.10 -0.99
N GLN A 171 -3.95 -19.92 -2.04
CA GLN A 171 -2.84 -20.10 -2.99
C GLN A 171 -2.35 -18.77 -3.58
N HIS A 172 -3.26 -17.87 -3.95
CA HIS A 172 -2.89 -16.58 -4.55
C HIS A 172 -2.07 -15.71 -3.58
N VAL A 173 -2.41 -15.71 -2.29
CA VAL A 173 -1.61 -14.98 -1.28
C VAL A 173 -0.22 -15.60 -1.15
N VAL A 174 -0.11 -16.94 -1.10
CA VAL A 174 1.20 -17.60 -1.06
C VAL A 174 2.03 -17.23 -2.31
N ALA A 175 1.38 -17.19 -3.48
CA ALA A 175 2.02 -16.82 -4.73
C ALA A 175 2.48 -15.35 -4.74
N ASP A 176 1.68 -14.43 -4.19
CA ASP A 176 2.04 -13.02 -4.06
C ASP A 176 3.26 -12.82 -3.16
N PHE A 177 3.32 -13.50 -2.01
CA PHE A 177 4.51 -13.51 -1.15
C PHE A 177 5.73 -14.08 -1.89
N ALA A 178 5.56 -15.17 -2.63
CA ALA A 178 6.64 -15.78 -3.40
C ALA A 178 7.16 -14.86 -4.50
N ARG A 179 6.27 -14.21 -5.24
CA ARG A 179 6.62 -13.22 -6.26
C ARG A 179 7.33 -12.04 -5.60
N MET A 180 6.73 -11.45 -4.58
CA MET A 180 7.27 -10.27 -3.90
C MET A 180 8.66 -10.53 -3.32
N GLY A 181 8.89 -11.72 -2.76
CA GLY A 181 10.21 -12.07 -2.24
C GLY A 181 11.32 -12.04 -3.30
N ARG A 182 11.02 -12.45 -4.53
CA ARG A 182 11.97 -12.38 -5.64
C ARG A 182 12.22 -10.94 -6.09
N TRP A 183 11.18 -10.12 -6.14
CA TRP A 183 11.27 -8.70 -6.46
C TRP A 183 12.09 -7.91 -5.43
N LEU A 184 11.92 -8.20 -4.13
CA LEU A 184 12.72 -7.55 -3.08
C LEU A 184 14.22 -7.83 -3.22
N VAL A 185 14.59 -9.03 -3.62
CA VAL A 185 16.01 -9.38 -3.86
C VAL A 185 16.52 -8.74 -5.15
N HIS A 186 15.69 -8.70 -6.19
CA HIS A 186 16.04 -8.06 -7.47
C HIS A 186 16.31 -6.56 -7.31
N GLU A 187 15.50 -5.86 -6.52
CA GLU A 187 15.61 -4.42 -6.28
C GLU A 187 16.61 -4.04 -5.17
N ASP A 188 17.37 -5.01 -4.62
CA ASP A 188 18.29 -4.81 -3.49
C ASP A 188 17.64 -4.24 -2.22
N LEU A 189 16.35 -4.53 -2.02
CA LEU A 189 15.58 -4.19 -0.82
C LEU A 189 15.68 -5.28 0.25
N GLY A 190 16.25 -6.43 -0.07
CA GLY A 190 16.54 -7.52 0.86
C GLY A 190 17.57 -8.48 0.26
N ARG A 191 18.32 -9.18 1.11
CA ARG A 191 19.34 -10.16 0.69
C ARG A 191 19.25 -11.40 1.54
N ALA A 192 19.29 -12.58 0.91
CA ALA A 192 19.17 -13.87 1.58
C ALA A 192 17.95 -13.93 2.50
N THR A 193 18.15 -13.83 3.82
CA THR A 193 17.10 -13.84 4.84
C THR A 193 16.75 -12.45 5.40
N MET A 194 17.40 -11.39 4.91
CA MET A 194 17.14 -10.02 5.33
C MET A 194 15.85 -9.50 4.71
N GLY A 195 15.10 -8.77 5.52
CA GLY A 195 13.79 -8.23 5.18
C GLY A 195 12.66 -9.12 5.61
N GLY A 196 11.48 -8.78 5.13
CA GLY A 196 10.27 -9.58 5.34
C GLY A 196 9.06 -8.77 4.95
N MET A 197 7.93 -9.44 4.93
CA MET A 197 6.67 -8.82 4.58
C MET A 197 5.54 -9.47 5.35
N ALA A 198 4.48 -8.69 5.57
CA ALA A 198 3.28 -9.13 6.21
C ALA A 198 2.08 -8.40 5.62
N MET A 199 0.92 -9.04 5.67
CA MET A 199 -0.35 -8.43 5.28
C MET A 199 -1.49 -8.95 6.14
N LEU A 200 -2.60 -8.22 6.15
CA LEU A 200 -3.86 -8.73 6.65
C LEU A 200 -4.40 -9.78 5.68
N HIS A 201 -4.93 -10.87 6.24
CA HIS A 201 -5.59 -11.89 5.45
C HIS A 201 -6.83 -11.31 4.76
N PRO A 202 -7.03 -11.54 3.44
CA PRO A 202 -8.16 -10.96 2.71
C PRO A 202 -9.52 -11.46 3.24
N ASP A 203 -9.62 -12.77 3.50
CA ASP A 203 -10.91 -13.40 3.86
C ASP A 203 -11.15 -13.54 5.38
N VAL A 204 -10.09 -13.52 6.20
CA VAL A 204 -10.18 -13.79 7.64
C VAL A 204 -9.85 -12.51 8.40
N GLN A 205 -10.89 -11.84 8.90
CA GLN A 205 -10.74 -10.57 9.59
C GLN A 205 -9.84 -10.70 10.83
N GLY A 206 -8.91 -9.77 10.96
CA GLY A 206 -7.95 -9.74 12.07
C GLY A 206 -6.86 -10.81 12.01
N ALA A 207 -6.81 -11.65 10.97
CA ALA A 207 -5.68 -12.53 10.73
C ALA A 207 -4.55 -11.77 10.02
N VAL A 208 -3.32 -12.03 10.43
CA VAL A 208 -2.08 -11.51 9.86
C VAL A 208 -1.33 -12.69 9.26
N VAL A 209 -0.88 -12.53 8.02
CA VAL A 209 0.03 -13.46 7.34
C VAL A 209 1.37 -12.77 7.21
N SER A 210 2.46 -13.46 7.54
CA SER A 210 3.83 -12.93 7.46
C SER A 210 4.81 -13.99 7.00
N THR A 211 5.92 -13.55 6.44
CA THR A 211 7.10 -14.42 6.24
C THR A 211 7.62 -14.92 7.59
N ARG A 212 7.98 -16.20 7.66
CA ARG A 212 8.64 -16.82 8.82
C ARG A 212 10.01 -16.19 9.05
N MET A 213 10.47 -16.21 10.30
CA MET A 213 11.82 -15.84 10.66
C MET A 213 12.88 -16.60 9.84
N LEU A 214 13.90 -15.87 9.37
CA LEU A 214 15.02 -16.39 8.57
C LEU A 214 14.62 -17.10 7.26
N THR A 215 13.48 -16.74 6.71
CA THR A 215 13.05 -17.23 5.39
C THR A 215 13.97 -16.69 4.30
N MET A 216 14.39 -17.55 3.38
CA MET A 216 15.10 -17.13 2.17
C MET A 216 14.11 -16.44 1.23
N MET A 217 14.24 -15.12 1.09
CA MET A 217 13.35 -14.27 0.30
C MET A 217 13.10 -14.75 -1.15
N PRO A 218 14.11 -15.22 -1.91
CA PRO A 218 13.87 -15.68 -3.28
C PRO A 218 13.28 -17.10 -3.37
N ARG A 219 13.09 -17.79 -2.24
CA ARG A 219 12.61 -19.19 -2.14
C ARG A 219 11.44 -19.32 -1.18
N ILE A 220 10.55 -18.32 -1.16
CA ILE A 220 9.32 -18.39 -0.36
C ILE A 220 8.38 -19.42 -0.96
N ASP A 221 7.85 -20.28 -0.09
CA ASP A 221 6.83 -21.30 -0.35
C ASP A 221 5.77 -21.29 0.77
N GLU A 222 4.83 -22.23 0.75
CA GLU A 222 3.74 -22.31 1.74
C GLU A 222 4.25 -22.52 3.18
N ARG A 223 5.43 -23.14 3.34
CA ARG A 223 6.04 -23.46 4.64
C ARG A 223 6.82 -22.29 5.21
N SER A 224 7.17 -21.35 4.34
CA SER A 224 7.91 -20.14 4.65
C SER A 224 7.01 -19.05 5.25
N LEU A 225 5.71 -19.30 5.37
CA LEU A 225 4.76 -18.38 5.98
C LEU A 225 4.40 -18.78 7.41
N VAL A 226 3.92 -17.79 8.15
CA VAL A 226 3.30 -17.92 9.46
C VAL A 226 2.05 -17.03 9.48
N ALA A 227 1.02 -17.48 10.19
CA ALA A 227 -0.19 -16.72 10.39
C ALA A 227 -0.53 -16.64 11.86
N GLY A 228 -1.13 -15.54 12.27
CA GLY A 228 -1.60 -15.30 13.63
C GLY A 228 -2.74 -14.29 13.62
N ARG A 229 -3.26 -13.94 14.80
CA ARG A 229 -4.35 -12.96 14.94
C ARG A 229 -3.84 -11.71 15.64
N LEU A 230 -4.28 -10.55 15.18
CA LEU A 230 -3.94 -9.26 15.78
C LEU A 230 -4.22 -9.28 17.29
N GLY A 231 -3.21 -8.96 18.08
CA GLY A 231 -3.32 -8.86 19.54
C GLY A 231 -3.21 -10.19 20.29
N MET A 232 -3.17 -11.33 19.61
CA MET A 232 -3.00 -12.66 20.23
C MET A 232 -1.53 -13.04 20.48
N GLY A 233 -0.60 -12.17 20.09
CA GLY A 233 0.83 -12.40 20.23
C GLY A 233 1.45 -13.12 19.03
N ALA A 234 2.77 -13.29 19.08
CA ALA A 234 3.52 -13.84 17.97
C ALA A 234 3.32 -15.36 17.85
N PRO A 235 2.88 -15.88 16.69
CA PRO A 235 2.79 -17.32 16.46
C PRO A 235 4.18 -17.96 16.40
N ARG A 236 4.24 -19.30 16.48
CA ARG A 236 5.52 -20.02 16.48
C ARG A 236 6.27 -19.80 15.17
N GLY A 237 7.52 -19.33 15.26
CA GLY A 237 8.37 -19.07 14.11
C GLY A 237 8.16 -17.69 13.47
N ALA A 238 7.33 -16.84 14.08
CA ALA A 238 7.23 -15.44 13.71
C ALA A 238 8.58 -14.71 13.80
N ARG A 239 8.68 -13.61 13.06
CA ARG A 239 9.83 -12.71 13.06
C ARG A 239 9.92 -11.93 14.38
N ASP A 240 11.10 -11.44 14.72
CA ASP A 240 11.34 -10.69 15.96
C ASP A 240 10.55 -9.37 15.99
N ASP A 241 10.30 -8.78 14.82
CA ASP A 241 9.53 -7.56 14.63
C ASP A 241 8.02 -7.81 14.44
N TRP A 242 7.50 -8.99 14.80
CA TRP A 242 6.07 -9.33 14.68
C TRP A 242 5.16 -8.27 15.31
N ARG A 243 5.48 -7.83 16.53
CA ARG A 243 4.71 -6.79 17.24
C ARG A 243 4.64 -5.47 16.48
N LEU A 244 5.74 -5.09 15.84
CA LEU A 244 5.78 -3.89 15.01
C LEU A 244 4.91 -4.07 13.77
N LEU A 245 4.98 -5.22 13.10
CA LEU A 245 4.11 -5.53 11.97
C LEU A 245 2.63 -5.49 12.34
N GLU A 246 2.22 -6.07 13.49
CA GLU A 246 0.84 -6.03 13.97
C GLU A 246 0.33 -4.59 14.10
N VAL A 247 1.12 -3.74 14.76
CA VAL A 247 0.75 -2.36 15.06
C VAL A 247 0.70 -1.51 13.79
N LEU A 248 1.66 -1.68 12.88
CA LEU A 248 1.66 -0.98 11.59
C LEU A 248 0.48 -1.41 10.71
N LEU A 249 0.21 -2.71 10.59
CA LEU A 249 -0.94 -3.23 9.84
C LEU A 249 -2.26 -2.73 10.41
N ALA A 250 -2.42 -2.77 11.74
CA ALA A 250 -3.61 -2.25 12.40
C ALA A 250 -3.78 -0.74 12.14
N SER A 251 -2.72 0.05 12.26
CA SER A 251 -2.77 1.49 12.01
C SER A 251 -3.14 1.81 10.56
N VAL A 252 -2.62 1.06 9.59
CA VAL A 252 -2.89 1.28 8.16
C VAL A 252 -4.31 0.84 7.82
N SER A 253 -4.76 -0.31 8.33
CA SER A 253 -6.12 -0.79 8.12
C SER A 253 -7.16 0.16 8.72
N MET A 254 -6.90 0.71 9.91
CA MET A 254 -7.76 1.74 10.50
C MET A 254 -7.79 3.04 9.69
N ALA A 255 -6.66 3.46 9.13
CA ALA A 255 -6.58 4.69 8.35
C ALA A 255 -7.22 4.56 6.96
N THR A 256 -7.12 3.38 6.34
CA THR A 256 -7.63 3.12 4.99
C THR A 256 -9.02 2.48 4.98
N GLY A 257 -9.50 1.98 6.13
CA GLY A 257 -10.75 1.24 6.25
C GLY A 257 -10.74 -0.11 5.54
N GLY A 258 -9.56 -0.66 5.24
CA GLY A 258 -9.41 -1.73 4.28
C GLY A 258 -8.21 -2.66 4.51
N PRO A 259 -7.78 -3.39 3.46
CA PRO A 259 -6.63 -4.28 3.53
C PRO A 259 -5.37 -3.48 3.82
N ALA A 260 -4.40 -4.14 4.45
CA ALA A 260 -3.12 -3.54 4.79
C ALA A 260 -1.99 -4.54 4.57
N ALA A 261 -0.85 -4.02 4.13
CA ALA A 261 0.39 -4.74 3.95
C ALA A 261 1.58 -3.88 4.37
N VAL A 262 2.64 -4.56 4.80
CA VAL A 262 3.90 -3.95 5.24
C VAL A 262 5.06 -4.75 4.65
N ILE A 263 6.05 -4.04 4.14
CA ILE A 263 7.33 -4.60 3.72
C ILE A 263 8.42 -3.99 4.59
N HIS A 264 9.15 -4.86 5.27
CA HIS A 264 10.40 -4.52 5.93
C HIS A 264 11.55 -4.69 4.92
N ALA A 265 12.01 -3.58 4.37
CA ALA A 265 13.11 -3.50 3.42
C ALA A 265 14.42 -3.04 4.10
N HIS A 266 15.52 -3.72 3.77
CA HIS A 266 16.88 -3.39 4.23
C HIS A 266 17.68 -2.75 3.07
N GLY A 267 17.12 -1.69 2.49
CA GLY A 267 17.81 -0.95 1.43
C GLY A 267 19.11 -0.32 1.94
N PRO A 268 20.25 -0.49 1.24
CA PRO A 268 21.56 -0.04 1.72
C PRO A 268 21.64 1.48 1.90
N TYR A 269 21.00 2.27 1.05
CA TYR A 269 21.06 3.73 1.11
C TYR A 269 20.18 4.27 2.23
N THR A 270 18.95 3.78 2.35
CA THR A 270 18.05 4.19 3.45
C THR A 270 18.62 3.79 4.80
N THR A 271 19.14 2.56 4.90
CA THR A 271 19.74 2.06 6.16
C THR A 271 21.00 2.85 6.50
N ALA A 272 21.89 3.10 5.55
CA ALA A 272 23.11 3.88 5.79
C ALA A 272 22.82 5.32 6.24
N MET A 273 21.87 5.99 5.57
CA MET A 273 21.43 7.34 5.96
C MET A 273 20.79 7.34 7.35
N SER A 274 20.02 6.30 7.68
CA SER A 274 19.42 6.16 9.01
C SER A 274 20.46 6.06 10.13
N CYS A 275 21.67 5.57 9.86
CA CYS A 275 22.73 5.44 10.87
C CYS A 275 23.33 6.78 11.32
N GLU A 276 23.03 7.89 10.64
CA GLU A 276 23.48 9.23 11.03
C GLU A 276 22.75 9.70 12.30
N LYS A 277 23.49 9.80 13.42
CA LYS A 277 22.93 10.02 14.77
C LYS A 277 22.03 11.26 14.89
N ASP A 278 22.42 12.36 14.25
CA ASP A 278 21.69 13.63 14.33
C ASP A 278 20.53 13.72 13.33
N LEU A 279 20.38 12.72 12.46
CA LEU A 279 19.32 12.68 11.47
C LEU A 279 18.08 12.01 12.06
N ILE A 280 16.99 12.77 12.11
CA ILE A 280 15.67 12.33 12.61
C ILE A 280 14.62 12.20 11.49
N VAL A 281 14.86 12.84 10.34
CA VAL A 281 13.94 12.86 9.20
C VAL A 281 14.72 12.64 7.93
N LEU A 282 14.28 11.68 7.13
CA LEU A 282 14.71 11.49 5.75
C LEU A 282 13.77 12.26 4.83
N GLN A 283 14.32 13.15 4.01
CA GLN A 283 13.55 13.93 3.06
C GLN A 283 14.06 13.67 1.64
N PRO A 284 13.23 13.07 0.77
CA PRO A 284 13.51 12.96 -0.65
C PRO A 284 13.80 14.32 -1.27
N ILE A 285 14.82 14.38 -2.12
CA ILE A 285 15.19 15.58 -2.87
C ILE A 285 14.67 15.55 -4.31
N ASP A 286 14.38 14.37 -4.84
CA ASP A 286 13.84 14.15 -6.17
C ASP A 286 12.33 14.46 -6.23
N ALA A 287 11.85 14.77 -7.43
CA ALA A 287 10.47 15.23 -7.63
C ALA A 287 9.42 14.16 -7.28
N ILE A 288 9.72 12.88 -7.58
CA ILE A 288 8.79 11.77 -7.36
C ILE A 288 8.67 11.47 -5.87
N GLY A 289 9.79 11.34 -5.16
CA GLY A 289 9.82 11.13 -3.71
C GLY A 289 9.15 12.27 -2.95
N LYS A 290 9.38 13.52 -3.34
CA LYS A 290 8.71 14.69 -2.74
C LYS A 290 7.19 14.63 -2.90
N LYS A 291 6.71 14.22 -4.08
CA LYS A 291 5.28 14.20 -4.40
C LYS A 291 4.55 13.01 -3.75
N HIS A 292 5.15 11.83 -3.74
CA HIS A 292 4.46 10.59 -3.42
C HIS A 292 4.79 10.00 -2.04
N ILE A 293 6.01 10.23 -1.53
CA ILE A 293 6.46 9.72 -0.23
C ILE A 293 6.42 10.82 0.83
N GLY A 294 6.94 12.01 0.51
CA GLY A 294 7.04 13.10 1.48
C GLY A 294 8.17 12.87 2.48
N ARG A 295 7.97 13.30 3.73
CA ARG A 295 8.98 13.17 4.80
C ARG A 295 8.84 11.81 5.48
N ILE A 296 9.95 11.18 5.81
CA ILE A 296 10.00 9.89 6.49
C ILE A 296 10.68 10.10 7.83
N ILE A 297 10.03 9.69 8.92
CA ILE A 297 10.57 9.83 10.27
C ILE A 297 11.44 8.63 10.61
N ILE A 298 12.60 8.87 11.22
CA ILE A 298 13.48 7.85 11.78
C ILE A 298 13.10 7.64 13.25
N VAL A 299 12.90 6.38 13.62
CA VAL A 299 12.59 5.95 14.99
C VAL A 299 13.77 5.16 15.54
N GLU A 300 14.08 5.37 16.81
CA GLU A 300 15.14 4.64 17.49
C GLU A 300 14.58 3.35 18.08
N PRO A 301 15.22 2.20 17.85
CA PRO A 301 14.80 0.95 18.50
C PRO A 301 15.06 1.03 20.01
N ASP A 302 14.08 0.59 20.80
CA ASP A 302 14.21 0.46 22.25
C ASP A 302 13.85 -0.97 22.68
N ASP A 303 14.87 -1.74 23.07
CA ASP A 303 14.71 -3.12 23.54
C ASP A 303 14.26 -3.21 25.00
N GLN A 304 14.29 -2.10 25.76
CA GLN A 304 13.87 -2.07 27.17
C GLN A 304 12.39 -1.69 27.30
N ASP A 305 11.91 -0.75 26.47
CA ASP A 305 10.52 -0.31 26.42
C ASP A 305 9.92 -0.49 25.01
N GLN A 306 9.55 -1.73 24.71
CA GLN A 306 8.95 -2.09 23.44
C GLN A 306 7.62 -1.33 23.19
N ASP A 307 6.83 -1.06 24.22
CA ASP A 307 5.53 -0.39 24.06
C ASP A 307 5.70 1.09 23.67
N ALA A 308 6.68 1.78 24.26
CA ALA A 308 7.01 3.14 23.86
C ALA A 308 7.53 3.21 22.42
N PHE A 309 8.41 2.28 22.04
CA PHE A 309 8.91 2.16 20.67
C PHE A 309 7.77 1.96 19.66
N LEU A 310 6.84 1.05 19.93
CA LEU A 310 5.70 0.78 19.04
C LEU A 310 4.79 2.00 18.88
N ARG A 311 4.52 2.75 19.95
CA ARG A 311 3.75 4.00 19.88
C ARG A 311 4.47 5.04 19.02
N GLN A 312 5.77 5.22 19.25
CA GLN A 312 6.58 6.15 18.46
C GLN A 312 6.61 5.76 16.97
N ALA A 313 6.67 4.46 16.65
CA ALA A 313 6.62 3.98 15.28
C ALA A 313 5.30 4.33 14.57
N VAL A 314 4.15 4.22 15.26
CA VAL A 314 2.85 4.64 14.72
C VAL A 314 2.76 6.13 14.52
N GLU A 315 3.18 6.92 15.52
CA GLU A 315 3.17 8.38 15.44
C GLU A 315 4.07 8.85 14.30
N ALA A 316 5.26 8.25 14.16
CA ALA A 316 6.19 8.49 13.08
C ALA A 316 5.58 8.17 11.70
N LEU A 317 4.89 7.03 11.58
CA LEU A 317 4.20 6.63 10.36
C LEU A 317 3.10 7.65 9.99
N GLN A 318 2.31 8.09 10.97
CA GLN A 318 1.24 9.07 10.76
C GLN A 318 1.79 10.44 10.35
N GLN A 319 2.85 10.93 11.03
CA GLN A 319 3.52 12.19 10.71
C GLN A 319 4.20 12.14 9.33
N GLY A 320 4.68 10.96 8.92
CA GLY A 320 5.26 10.68 7.62
C GLY A 320 4.25 10.40 6.49
N GLY A 321 2.95 10.64 6.71
CA GLY A 321 1.93 10.53 5.67
C GLY A 321 1.50 9.09 5.34
N MET A 322 1.69 8.14 6.26
CA MET A 322 1.24 6.75 6.13
C MET A 322 1.83 6.03 4.89
N ARG A 323 3.14 6.20 4.67
CA ARG A 323 3.89 5.56 3.57
C ARG A 323 5.02 4.68 4.06
N CYS A 324 5.84 5.21 4.97
CA CYS A 324 7.03 4.52 5.44
C CYS A 324 7.44 5.07 6.80
N VAL A 325 7.97 4.19 7.65
CA VAL A 325 8.73 4.54 8.85
C VAL A 325 10.09 3.87 8.78
N VAL A 326 11.16 4.52 9.23
CA VAL A 326 12.51 3.95 9.23
C VAL A 326 12.95 3.67 10.65
N VAL A 327 13.37 2.45 10.92
CA VAL A 327 13.98 2.09 12.20
C VAL A 327 15.48 2.20 12.05
N ARG A 328 16.10 3.02 12.91
CA ARG A 328 17.53 3.34 12.87
C ARG A 328 18.37 2.06 12.81
N GLY A 329 19.20 1.95 11.77
CA GLY A 329 20.11 0.82 11.57
C GLY A 329 19.48 -0.52 11.21
N HIS A 330 18.14 -0.60 11.11
CA HIS A 330 17.42 -1.83 10.76
C HIS A 330 16.83 -1.78 9.36
N GLY A 331 16.34 -0.62 8.93
CA GLY A 331 15.80 -0.44 7.59
C GLY A 331 14.46 0.27 7.58
N ALA A 332 13.75 0.15 6.48
CA ALA A 332 12.49 0.82 6.19
C ALA A 332 11.32 -0.16 6.32
N TYR A 333 10.26 0.27 7.00
CA TYR A 333 8.96 -0.39 7.03
C TYR A 333 8.01 0.43 6.17
N ALA A 334 7.86 0.01 4.92
CA ALA A 334 6.94 0.63 3.98
C ALA A 334 5.57 -0.04 4.10
N VAL A 335 4.51 0.77 4.07
CA VAL A 335 3.14 0.29 4.24
C VAL A 335 2.29 0.57 3.00
N GLY A 336 1.26 -0.21 2.78
CA GLY A 336 0.31 -0.04 1.68
C GLY A 336 -0.98 -0.82 1.91
N ALA A 337 -1.94 -0.70 0.99
CA ALA A 337 -3.16 -1.49 0.98
C ALA A 337 -2.88 -2.97 0.66
N ASP A 338 -1.88 -3.21 -0.16
CA ASP A 338 -1.43 -4.54 -0.59
C ASP A 338 0.11 -4.58 -0.67
N LEU A 339 0.66 -5.78 -0.86
CA LEU A 339 2.11 -6.01 -0.94
C LEU A 339 2.75 -5.22 -2.08
N THR A 340 2.06 -5.03 -3.21
CA THR A 340 2.57 -4.31 -4.37
C THR A 340 2.72 -2.81 -4.08
N GLN A 341 1.73 -2.20 -3.41
CA GLN A 341 1.80 -0.82 -2.98
C GLN A 341 2.87 -0.61 -1.91
N ALA A 342 2.96 -1.52 -0.94
CA ALA A 342 4.02 -1.48 0.08
C ALA A 342 5.41 -1.57 -0.56
N TRP A 343 5.57 -2.44 -1.58
CA TRP A 343 6.80 -2.56 -2.36
C TRP A 343 7.12 -1.29 -3.15
N SER A 344 6.14 -0.73 -3.85
CA SER A 344 6.30 0.53 -4.57
C SER A 344 6.81 1.63 -3.64
N ASN A 345 6.23 1.74 -2.43
CA ASN A 345 6.66 2.71 -1.43
C ASN A 345 8.09 2.44 -0.97
N ALA A 346 8.46 1.18 -0.70
CA ALA A 346 9.83 0.81 -0.30
C ALA A 346 10.86 1.14 -1.40
N SER A 347 10.58 0.76 -2.64
CA SER A 347 11.44 1.02 -3.81
C SER A 347 11.65 2.51 -4.05
N MET A 348 10.58 3.30 -3.93
CA MET A 348 10.64 4.76 -4.07
C MET A 348 11.47 5.41 -2.97
N VAL A 349 11.27 5.00 -1.71
CA VAL A 349 12.07 5.48 -0.58
C VAL A 349 13.55 5.21 -0.83
N GLU A 350 13.89 3.96 -1.17
CA GLU A 350 15.29 3.58 -1.38
C GLU A 350 15.93 4.33 -2.56
N HIS A 351 15.21 4.48 -3.67
CA HIS A 351 15.67 5.27 -4.80
C HIS A 351 15.91 6.74 -4.41
N SER A 352 14.96 7.37 -3.72
CA SER A 352 15.09 8.74 -3.24
C SER A 352 16.28 8.92 -2.30
N MET A 353 16.53 7.95 -1.40
CA MET A 353 17.67 7.99 -0.48
C MET A 353 18.99 7.76 -1.19
N ARG A 354 19.02 6.92 -2.23
CA ARG A 354 20.17 6.78 -3.12
C ARG A 354 20.53 8.11 -3.78
N VAL A 355 19.55 8.81 -4.33
CA VAL A 355 19.75 10.13 -4.95
C VAL A 355 20.25 11.15 -3.91
N ALA A 356 19.64 11.18 -2.72
CA ALA A 356 20.06 12.06 -1.64
C ALA A 356 21.50 11.79 -1.17
N MET A 357 21.87 10.52 -1.01
CA MET A 357 23.21 10.12 -0.60
C MET A 357 24.26 10.47 -1.65
N LEU A 358 23.98 10.22 -2.94
CA LEU A 358 24.86 10.60 -4.04
C LEU A 358 25.02 12.12 -4.14
N ALA A 359 23.94 12.89 -3.96
CA ALA A 359 23.99 14.35 -3.95
C ALA A 359 24.84 14.89 -2.80
N ARG A 360 24.72 14.30 -1.59
CA ARG A 360 25.59 14.61 -0.45
C ARG A 360 27.06 14.31 -0.73
N GLN A 361 27.35 13.15 -1.33
CA GLN A 361 28.72 12.77 -1.71
C GLN A 361 29.33 13.73 -2.75
N ALA A 362 28.51 14.20 -3.69
CA ALA A 362 28.92 15.19 -4.70
C ALA A 362 28.92 16.64 -4.17
N ASN A 363 28.56 16.85 -2.90
CA ASN A 363 28.47 18.16 -2.24
C ASN A 363 27.53 19.14 -2.98
N LEU A 364 26.43 18.61 -3.55
CA LEU A 364 25.40 19.40 -4.20
C LEU A 364 24.55 20.12 -3.15
N LYS A 365 24.20 21.37 -3.42
CA LYS A 365 23.22 22.10 -2.61
C LYS A 365 21.82 21.69 -3.07
N THR A 366 21.12 20.93 -2.24
CA THR A 366 19.82 20.32 -2.53
C THR A 366 18.69 20.92 -1.72
#